data_AF-A0A9N9BM11-F1
#
_entry.id   AF-A0A9N9BM11-F1
#
_cell.length_a   1.000
_cell.length_b   1.000
_cell.length_c   1.000
_cell.angle_alpha   90.00
_cell.angle_beta   90.00
_cell.angle_gamma   90.00
#
_symmetry.space_group_name_H-M   'P 1'
#
loop_
_entity.id
_entity.type
_entity.pdbx_description
1 polymer ?
#
loop_
_entity_poly.entity_id
_entity_poly.type
_entity_poly.pdbx_seq_one_letter_code
_entity_poly.pdbx_strand_id
1 'polypeptide(L)'
;MTFISYIAFSIVCVIILLSDGVLAHSSMKYPLPRGHPLNPQAPKKDYACITAPLNGGPDCPKKPFPCGGYPVDTKVTQVFHAGEVINVKFYNPNFPGKLTPADTKRDQARHNGGLCEFSLSYDGGKSYTVIATYHRTCPDIFFDWKVKIPEAAPSCDTRGKCIFSWSWIDANGNREFYQNCADVKIVGNATKPLPVIDITRANLPPEFKKIITPVGDPSNTDNAKGSGPLPSDVSANLALHIGSSGNGKSNPTSSAPKPSNKKPKDGKKNNGHKKSKKSSKSSKKGKNKSN
;
A
#
# COMPACT_ATOMS: atom_id res chain seq x y z
N MET A 1 1.72 -58.96 41.95
CA MET A 1 2.01 -57.52 42.00
C MET A 1 2.90 -57.19 40.81
N THR A 2 2.35 -56.96 39.62
CA THR A 2 1.84 -55.68 39.07
C THR A 2 2.88 -54.88 38.27
N PHE A 3 2.69 -54.92 36.94
CA PHE A 3 2.87 -53.87 35.92
C PHE A 3 4.27 -53.38 35.50
N ILE A 4 4.64 -53.79 34.27
CA ILE A 4 4.95 -52.94 33.09
C ILE A 4 5.47 -51.53 33.37
N SER A 5 6.66 -51.18 32.85
CA SER A 5 6.80 -49.89 32.16
C SER A 5 7.91 -49.89 31.11
N TYR A 6 7.47 -49.66 29.89
CA TYR A 6 8.22 -49.55 28.66
C TYR A 6 9.13 -48.31 28.64
N ILE A 7 10.29 -48.46 27.97
CA ILE A 7 10.93 -47.51 27.07
C ILE A 7 10.69 -46.03 27.41
N ALA A 8 11.58 -45.43 28.20
CA ALA A 8 11.70 -43.97 28.28
C ALA A 8 12.80 -43.47 27.32
N PHE A 9 12.66 -43.79 26.03
CA PHE A 9 13.23 -42.95 24.97
C PHE A 9 12.32 -41.71 24.89
N SER A 10 12.44 -40.80 25.85
CA SER A 10 11.75 -39.51 25.77
C SER A 10 12.45 -38.67 24.73
N ILE A 11 11.96 -38.83 23.51
CA ILE A 11 12.00 -37.88 22.41
C ILE A 11 11.65 -36.52 23.00
N VAL A 12 12.66 -35.71 23.31
CA VAL A 12 12.48 -34.27 23.41
C VAL A 12 12.29 -33.81 21.97
N CYS A 13 11.03 -33.86 21.51
CA CYS A 13 10.58 -33.17 20.32
C CYS A 13 10.94 -31.70 20.50
N VAL A 14 12.07 -31.29 19.92
CA VAL A 14 12.33 -29.88 19.61
C VAL A 14 11.27 -29.51 18.59
N ILE A 15 10.12 -29.04 19.07
CA ILE A 15 9.16 -28.31 18.24
C ILE A 15 9.87 -26.99 17.93
N ILE A 16 10.67 -27.00 16.87
CA ILE A 16 11.02 -25.78 16.15
C ILE A 16 9.69 -25.33 15.56
N LEU A 17 8.99 -24.46 16.29
CA LEU A 17 8.04 -23.55 15.66
C LEU A 17 8.87 -22.70 14.70
N LEU A 18 9.00 -23.18 13.46
CA LEU A 18 9.24 -22.32 12.32
C LEU A 18 8.02 -21.41 12.30
N SER A 19 8.10 -20.31 13.05
CA SER A 19 7.29 -19.14 12.77
C SER A 19 7.75 -18.70 11.39
N ASP A 20 7.11 -19.22 10.36
CA ASP A 20 7.14 -18.65 9.03
C ASP A 20 6.58 -17.24 9.19
N GLY A 21 7.46 -16.31 9.53
CA GLY A 21 7.21 -14.88 9.52
C GLY A 21 7.11 -14.49 8.06
N VAL A 22 6.03 -14.90 7.40
CA VAL A 22 5.87 -14.68 5.98
C VAL A 22 5.50 -13.22 5.78
N LEU A 23 6.54 -12.38 5.70
CA LEU A 23 6.43 -10.96 5.40
C LEU A 23 6.26 -10.74 3.88
N ALA A 24 5.45 -11.57 3.23
CA ALA A 24 5.18 -11.45 1.81
C ALA A 24 4.10 -10.40 1.58
N HIS A 25 4.56 -9.18 1.29
CA HIS A 25 3.74 -8.07 0.83
C HIS A 25 3.37 -8.25 -0.66
N SER A 26 3.17 -7.14 -1.37
CA SER A 26 2.77 -7.16 -2.79
C SER A 26 3.86 -6.63 -3.71
N SER A 27 3.95 -7.21 -4.90
CA SER A 27 4.66 -6.63 -6.04
C SER A 27 3.73 -6.49 -7.23
N MET A 28 4.01 -5.56 -8.14
CA MET A 28 3.31 -5.47 -9.42
C MET A 28 3.55 -6.75 -10.23
N LYS A 29 2.47 -7.34 -10.76
CA LYS A 29 2.47 -8.54 -11.62
C LYS A 29 2.25 -8.19 -13.08
N TYR A 30 1.43 -7.18 -13.33
CA TYR A 30 1.20 -6.64 -14.67
C TYR A 30 1.11 -5.10 -14.58
N PRO A 31 1.90 -4.36 -15.36
CA PRO A 31 3.03 -4.86 -16.16
C PRO A 31 4.07 -5.58 -15.31
N LEU A 32 4.82 -6.50 -15.91
CA LEU A 32 5.91 -7.23 -15.28
C LEU A 32 7.07 -6.26 -14.98
N PRO A 33 7.43 -6.05 -13.70
CA PRO A 33 8.50 -5.13 -13.37
C PRO A 33 9.89 -5.77 -13.52
N ARG A 34 10.91 -4.91 -13.57
CA ARG A 34 12.31 -5.29 -13.41
C ARG A 34 12.48 -6.12 -12.14
N GLY A 35 13.38 -7.10 -12.19
CA GLY A 35 13.66 -7.96 -11.03
C GLY A 35 12.59 -9.03 -10.76
N HIS A 36 11.40 -8.96 -11.36
CA HIS A 36 10.31 -9.87 -11.00
C HIS A 36 10.59 -11.31 -11.45
N PRO A 37 10.32 -12.34 -10.61
CA PRO A 37 10.51 -13.75 -10.97
C PRO A 37 9.80 -14.19 -12.26
N LEU A 38 8.60 -13.64 -12.46
CA LEU A 38 7.75 -13.90 -13.62
C LEU A 38 8.14 -13.08 -14.86
N ASN A 39 9.07 -12.13 -14.77
CA ASN A 39 9.52 -11.35 -15.92
C ASN A 39 10.61 -12.13 -16.67
N PRO A 40 10.34 -12.60 -17.90
CA PRO A 40 11.35 -13.32 -18.69
C PRO A 40 12.47 -12.39 -19.19
N GLN A 41 12.25 -11.07 -19.19
CA GLN A 41 13.24 -10.10 -19.64
C GLN A 41 14.11 -9.56 -18.51
N ALA A 42 13.78 -9.84 -17.25
CA ALA A 42 14.60 -9.43 -16.11
C ALA A 42 15.95 -10.18 -16.10
N PRO A 43 17.10 -9.50 -16.25
CA PRO A 43 18.41 -10.16 -16.27
C PRO A 43 18.79 -10.75 -14.91
N LYS A 44 18.22 -10.22 -13.83
CA LYS A 44 18.35 -10.75 -12.47
C LYS A 44 16.95 -10.89 -11.89
N LYS A 45 16.60 -12.07 -11.40
CA LYS A 45 15.31 -12.36 -10.76
C LYS A 45 15.46 -12.36 -9.25
N ASP A 46 14.60 -11.61 -8.58
CA ASP A 46 14.53 -11.53 -7.13
C ASP A 46 13.33 -12.31 -6.61
N TYR A 47 13.57 -13.51 -6.10
CA TYR A 47 12.53 -14.39 -5.57
C TYR A 47 12.16 -14.08 -4.12
N ALA A 48 13.06 -13.40 -3.39
CA ALA A 48 12.92 -13.21 -1.95
C ALA A 48 12.37 -11.82 -1.60
N CYS A 49 12.85 -10.78 -2.28
CA CYS A 49 12.70 -9.39 -1.84
C CYS A 49 11.97 -8.51 -2.85
N ILE A 50 11.42 -9.08 -3.93
CA ILE A 50 10.65 -8.30 -4.92
C ILE A 50 9.40 -7.64 -4.31
N THR A 51 8.76 -8.33 -3.36
CA THR A 51 7.58 -7.83 -2.63
C THR A 51 7.94 -6.93 -1.46
N ALA A 52 9.20 -6.90 -0.99
CA ALA A 52 9.61 -6.09 0.16
C ALA A 52 9.61 -4.58 -0.17
N PRO A 53 9.47 -3.69 0.83
CA PRO A 53 9.58 -2.25 0.62
C PRO A 53 11.00 -1.84 0.24
N LEU A 54 11.17 -0.62 -0.27
CA LEU A 54 12.50 -0.04 -0.51
C LEU A 54 13.28 0.14 0.81
N ASN A 55 12.57 0.31 1.93
CA ASN A 55 13.11 0.36 3.28
C ASN A 55 13.83 -0.93 3.72
N GLY A 56 13.65 -2.04 3.00
CA GLY A 56 14.06 -3.37 3.45
C GLY A 56 13.08 -3.98 4.46
N GLY A 57 13.33 -5.23 4.81
CA GLY A 57 12.56 -5.99 5.80
C GLY A 57 13.48 -6.92 6.60
N PRO A 58 12.96 -7.76 7.51
CA PRO A 58 13.76 -8.66 8.34
C PRO A 58 14.80 -9.46 7.55
N ASP A 59 14.42 -9.97 6.38
CA ASP A 59 15.29 -10.79 5.51
C ASP A 59 15.64 -10.11 4.19
N CYS A 60 15.32 -8.82 4.05
CA CYS A 60 15.50 -8.07 2.81
C CYS A 60 16.30 -6.79 3.02
N PRO A 61 17.44 -6.62 2.34
CA PRO A 61 18.21 -5.40 2.45
C PRO A 61 17.40 -4.21 1.91
N LYS A 62 17.79 -3.01 2.35
CA LYS A 62 17.32 -1.75 1.73
C LYS A 62 17.59 -1.78 0.24
N LYS A 63 16.59 -1.37 -0.54
CA LYS A 63 16.70 -1.27 -2.00
C LYS A 63 16.78 0.20 -2.40
N PRO A 64 17.69 0.57 -3.33
CA PRO A 64 17.83 1.96 -3.73
C PRO A 64 16.61 2.44 -4.52
N PHE A 65 16.28 3.71 -4.35
CA PHE A 65 15.36 4.41 -5.24
C PHE A 65 16.12 4.92 -6.48
N PRO A 66 15.52 4.94 -7.68
CA PRO A 66 14.21 4.40 -8.02
C PRO A 66 14.23 2.90 -8.34
N CYS A 67 13.05 2.31 -8.46
CA CYS A 67 12.83 0.96 -9.01
C CYS A 67 13.54 -0.17 -8.26
N GLY A 68 13.93 0.05 -7.00
CA GLY A 68 14.70 -0.91 -6.20
C GLY A 68 16.12 -1.15 -6.71
N GLY A 69 16.61 -0.35 -7.66
CA GLY A 69 17.90 -0.55 -8.33
C GLY A 69 17.99 -1.83 -9.17
N TYR A 70 16.87 -2.47 -9.48
CA TYR A 70 16.91 -3.65 -10.34
C TYR A 70 17.41 -3.25 -11.73
N PRO A 71 18.27 -4.09 -12.35
CA PRO A 71 18.78 -3.80 -13.68
C PRO A 71 17.64 -3.67 -14.69
N VAL A 72 17.88 -2.84 -15.70
CA VAL A 72 17.00 -2.66 -16.85
C VAL A 72 16.75 -4.01 -17.53
N ASP A 73 15.51 -4.24 -17.98
CA ASP A 73 15.16 -5.46 -18.69
C ASP A 73 16.01 -5.63 -19.95
N THR A 74 16.28 -6.87 -20.34
CA THR A 74 17.07 -7.20 -21.53
C THR A 74 16.37 -6.76 -22.83
N LYS A 75 15.03 -6.81 -22.85
CA LYS A 75 14.16 -6.34 -23.94
C LYS A 75 12.89 -5.71 -23.39
N VAL A 76 12.38 -4.70 -24.09
CA VAL A 76 11.05 -4.14 -23.84
C VAL A 76 10.04 -4.97 -24.61
N THR A 77 9.11 -5.61 -23.91
CA THR A 77 8.09 -6.49 -24.51
C THR A 77 6.66 -6.04 -24.21
N GLN A 78 6.49 -5.07 -23.31
CA GLN A 78 5.21 -4.59 -22.85
C GLN A 78 4.90 -3.29 -23.60
N VAL A 79 3.94 -3.35 -24.50
CA VAL A 79 3.56 -2.23 -25.37
C VAL A 79 2.24 -1.67 -24.90
N PHE A 80 2.21 -0.37 -24.66
CA PHE A 80 1.01 0.39 -24.34
C PHE A 80 0.75 1.45 -25.40
N HIS A 81 -0.52 1.75 -25.62
CA HIS A 81 -0.96 2.79 -26.55
C HIS A 81 -1.49 4.01 -25.80
N ALA A 82 -1.25 5.21 -26.31
CA ALA A 82 -1.92 6.41 -25.81
C ALA A 82 -3.45 6.21 -25.80
N GLY A 83 -4.10 6.57 -24.70
CA GLY A 83 -5.54 6.35 -24.49
C GLY A 83 -5.94 4.96 -24.01
N GLU A 84 -5.04 3.97 -24.06
CA GLU A 84 -5.31 2.60 -23.61
C GLU A 84 -5.60 2.55 -22.10
N VAL A 85 -6.57 1.73 -21.72
CA VAL A 85 -6.83 1.39 -20.31
C VAL A 85 -6.26 0.01 -20.04
N ILE A 86 -5.23 -0.05 -19.19
CA ILE A 86 -4.63 -1.30 -18.74
C ILE A 86 -5.18 -1.71 -17.37
N ASN A 87 -5.26 -3.02 -17.13
CA ASN A 87 -5.62 -3.58 -15.82
C ASN A 87 -4.36 -3.99 -15.08
N VAL A 88 -3.83 -3.09 -14.24
CA VAL A 88 -2.69 -3.41 -13.37
C VAL A 88 -3.09 -4.50 -12.38
N LYS A 89 -2.19 -5.47 -12.17
CA LYS A 89 -2.40 -6.61 -11.27
C LYS A 89 -1.24 -6.74 -10.30
N PHE A 90 -1.50 -7.31 -9.14
CA PHE A 90 -0.50 -7.56 -8.11
C PHE A 90 -0.20 -9.05 -7.93
N TYR A 91 0.95 -9.34 -7.34
CA TYR A 91 1.47 -10.65 -7.03
C TYR A 91 1.83 -10.70 -5.55
N ASN A 92 1.51 -11.83 -4.93
CA ASN A 92 2.00 -12.20 -3.61
C ASN A 92 2.39 -13.69 -3.67
N PRO A 93 3.64 -14.06 -3.31
CA PRO A 93 4.12 -15.45 -3.39
C PRO A 93 3.33 -16.43 -2.51
N ASN A 94 2.61 -15.94 -1.49
CA ASN A 94 1.74 -16.77 -0.65
C ASN A 94 0.51 -17.27 -1.39
N PHE A 95 0.24 -16.74 -2.58
CA PHE A 95 -0.88 -17.12 -3.44
C PHE A 95 -0.34 -17.71 -4.75
N PRO A 96 0.36 -18.86 -4.72
CA PRO A 96 1.10 -19.40 -5.87
C PRO A 96 0.22 -19.97 -7.00
N GLY A 97 -1.11 -19.91 -6.85
CA GLY A 97 -2.08 -20.49 -7.78
C GLY A 97 -3.16 -19.52 -8.23
N LYS A 98 -4.21 -20.07 -8.86
CA LYS A 98 -5.41 -19.31 -9.18
C LYS A 98 -6.14 -18.96 -7.88
N LEU A 99 -6.43 -17.68 -7.68
CA LEU A 99 -7.20 -17.20 -6.53
C LEU A 99 -8.60 -17.83 -6.50
N THR A 100 -8.98 -18.32 -5.33
CA THR A 100 -10.25 -18.98 -5.04
C THR A 100 -11.07 -18.17 -4.02
N PRO A 101 -12.37 -18.45 -3.85
CA PRO A 101 -13.15 -17.82 -2.78
C PRO A 101 -12.58 -18.04 -1.37
N ALA A 102 -11.94 -19.19 -1.12
CA ALA A 102 -11.30 -19.48 0.16
C ALA A 102 -10.12 -18.53 0.44
N ASP A 103 -9.45 -18.05 -0.62
CA ASP A 103 -8.29 -17.16 -0.49
C ASP A 103 -8.65 -15.76 0.02
N THR A 104 -9.91 -15.34 -0.14
CA THR A 104 -10.36 -13.99 0.22
C THR A 104 -10.19 -13.63 1.69
N LYS A 105 -10.05 -14.65 2.56
CA LYS A 105 -9.85 -14.49 4.01
C LYS A 105 -8.39 -14.60 4.44
N ARG A 106 -7.48 -14.92 3.51
CA ARG A 106 -6.06 -15.14 3.81
C ARG A 106 -5.31 -13.81 3.84
N ASP A 107 -4.27 -13.77 4.67
CA ASP A 107 -3.37 -12.62 4.80
C ASP A 107 -2.50 -12.45 3.54
N GLN A 108 -2.61 -11.30 2.87
CA GLN A 108 -1.75 -10.87 1.75
C GLN A 108 -0.75 -9.77 2.13
N ALA A 109 -0.58 -9.50 3.41
CA ALA A 109 0.25 -8.46 4.03
C ALA A 109 0.14 -7.12 3.30
N ARG A 110 -1.10 -6.71 2.99
CA ARG A 110 -1.37 -5.47 2.25
C ARG A 110 -1.47 -4.24 3.14
N HIS A 111 -1.26 -4.36 4.45
CA HIS A 111 -1.29 -3.26 5.42
C HIS A 111 -2.57 -2.43 5.42
N ASN A 112 -3.73 -3.08 5.31
CA ASN A 112 -5.02 -2.41 5.11
C ASN A 112 -5.05 -1.48 3.86
N GLY A 113 -4.12 -1.68 2.93
CA GLY A 113 -3.88 -0.92 1.70
C GLY A 113 -3.07 0.36 1.93
N GLY A 114 -3.49 1.48 1.34
CA GLY A 114 -2.80 2.76 1.42
C GLY A 114 -2.95 3.64 0.19
N LEU A 115 -1.90 4.38 -0.12
CA LEU A 115 -1.82 5.25 -1.28
C LEU A 115 -0.99 4.55 -2.36
N CYS A 116 -1.62 4.17 -3.45
CA CYS A 116 -0.94 3.76 -4.68
C CYS A 116 -0.94 4.88 -5.70
N GLU A 117 0.19 5.06 -6.36
CA GLU A 117 0.29 5.91 -7.55
C GLU A 117 0.88 5.10 -8.69
N PHE A 118 0.32 5.28 -9.87
CA PHE A 118 0.85 4.74 -11.12
C PHE A 118 1.32 5.90 -11.96
N SER A 119 2.55 5.82 -12.46
CA SER A 119 3.21 6.92 -13.14
C SER A 119 4.00 6.47 -14.36
N LEU A 120 4.16 7.38 -15.30
CA LEU A 120 5.07 7.24 -16.42
C LEU A 120 6.34 8.04 -16.14
N SER A 121 7.48 7.53 -16.60
CA SER A 121 8.70 8.30 -16.69
C SER A 121 9.39 8.00 -18.01
N TYR A 122 9.96 9.06 -18.60
CA TYR A 122 10.65 9.04 -19.89
C TYR A 122 12.17 9.26 -19.71
N ASP A 123 12.65 9.34 -18.46
CA ASP A 123 14.03 9.65 -18.10
C ASP A 123 14.65 8.64 -17.12
N GLY A 124 14.03 7.45 -17.01
CA GLY A 124 14.53 6.34 -16.20
C GLY A 124 14.23 6.48 -14.71
N GLY A 125 13.15 7.19 -14.36
CA GLY A 125 12.69 7.35 -12.99
C GLY A 125 13.30 8.54 -12.25
N LYS A 126 13.82 9.53 -12.98
CA LYS A 126 14.29 10.80 -12.38
C LYS A 126 13.11 11.73 -12.15
N SER A 127 12.24 11.88 -13.15
CA SER A 127 10.96 12.58 -13.06
C SER A 127 9.80 11.64 -13.40
N TYR A 128 8.62 11.96 -12.87
CA TYR A 128 7.41 11.17 -13.06
C TYR A 128 6.24 12.04 -13.49
N THR A 129 5.31 11.43 -14.22
CA THR A 129 3.95 11.91 -14.40
C THR A 129 3.03 10.88 -13.78
N VAL A 130 2.44 11.17 -12.62
CA VAL A 130 1.36 10.37 -12.04
C VAL A 130 0.14 10.43 -12.96
N ILE A 131 -0.30 9.25 -13.40
CA ILE A 131 -1.41 9.07 -14.34
C ILE A 131 -2.61 8.35 -13.71
N ALA A 132 -2.44 7.77 -12.52
CA ALA A 132 -3.55 7.29 -11.70
C ALA A 132 -3.16 7.28 -10.21
N THR A 133 -4.12 7.61 -9.36
CA THR A 133 -3.97 7.53 -7.90
C THR A 133 -5.11 6.69 -7.33
N TYR A 134 -4.78 5.73 -6.49
CA TYR A 134 -5.76 4.92 -5.76
C TYR A 134 -5.50 5.02 -4.27
N HIS A 135 -6.56 5.30 -3.53
CA HIS A 135 -6.55 5.40 -2.09
C HIS A 135 -7.12 4.14 -1.45
N ARG A 136 -6.86 3.99 -0.15
CA ARG A 136 -7.46 2.99 0.73
C ARG A 136 -7.08 1.56 0.39
N THR A 137 -7.78 0.89 -0.52
CA THR A 137 -7.64 -0.57 -0.66
C THR A 137 -6.31 -0.97 -1.33
N CYS A 138 -5.71 -0.09 -2.12
CA CYS A 138 -4.55 -0.45 -2.94
C CYS A 138 -3.26 -0.64 -2.12
N PRO A 139 -2.42 -1.65 -2.42
CA PRO A 139 -2.61 -2.72 -3.41
C PRO A 139 -3.46 -3.87 -2.84
N ASP A 140 -4.09 -4.64 -3.72
CA ASP A 140 -4.80 -5.87 -3.38
C ASP A 140 -4.77 -6.83 -4.58
N ILE A 141 -4.37 -8.08 -4.36
CA ILE A 141 -4.17 -9.08 -5.42
C ILE A 141 -5.49 -9.62 -5.99
N PHE A 142 -6.62 -9.40 -5.32
CA PHE A 142 -7.94 -9.88 -5.75
C PHE A 142 -8.65 -8.92 -6.72
N PHE A 143 -8.03 -7.78 -7.04
CA PHE A 143 -8.62 -6.76 -7.90
C PHE A 143 -7.70 -6.36 -9.05
N ASP A 144 -8.33 -5.98 -10.15
CA ASP A 144 -7.69 -5.33 -11.28
C ASP A 144 -7.79 -3.81 -11.11
N TRP A 145 -6.68 -3.11 -11.35
CA TRP A 145 -6.55 -1.67 -11.12
C TRP A 145 -6.45 -0.97 -12.47
N LYS A 146 -7.54 -0.31 -12.88
CA LYS A 146 -7.59 0.36 -14.19
C LYS A 146 -6.69 1.59 -14.20
N VAL A 147 -5.78 1.65 -15.16
CA VAL A 147 -4.90 2.80 -15.38
C VAL A 147 -5.00 3.18 -16.84
N LYS A 148 -5.38 4.44 -17.12
CA LYS A 148 -5.44 4.97 -18.47
C LYS A 148 -4.10 5.61 -18.83
N ILE A 149 -3.48 5.16 -19.91
CA ILE A 149 -2.32 5.85 -20.50
C ILE A 149 -2.83 7.18 -21.08
N PRO A 150 -2.21 8.32 -20.77
CA PRO A 150 -2.69 9.61 -21.27
C PRO A 150 -2.85 9.64 -22.79
N GLU A 151 -3.93 10.25 -23.28
CA GLU A 151 -4.18 10.45 -24.72
C GLU A 151 -3.03 11.22 -25.38
N ALA A 152 -2.43 12.16 -24.64
CA ALA A 152 -1.31 12.96 -25.09
C ALA A 152 0.06 12.37 -24.68
N ALA A 153 0.15 11.06 -24.43
CA ALA A 153 1.42 10.41 -24.15
C ALA A 153 2.32 10.41 -25.40
N PRO A 154 3.58 10.87 -25.32
CA PRO A 154 4.53 10.73 -26.41
C PRO A 154 4.97 9.28 -26.63
N SER A 155 5.36 8.97 -27.86
CA SER A 155 6.03 7.71 -28.17
C SER A 155 7.35 7.58 -27.42
N CYS A 156 7.65 6.37 -26.96
CA CYS A 156 8.87 6.09 -26.22
C CYS A 156 9.18 4.58 -26.22
N ASP A 157 10.38 4.23 -26.66
CA ASP A 157 10.85 2.84 -26.82
C ASP A 157 12.29 2.67 -26.32
N THR A 158 12.80 3.66 -25.57
CA THR A 158 14.15 3.61 -25.05
C THR A 158 14.19 2.80 -23.77
N ARG A 159 14.74 1.59 -23.88
CA ARG A 159 15.00 0.68 -22.76
C ARG A 159 15.73 1.39 -21.63
N GLY A 160 15.25 1.24 -20.39
CA GLY A 160 15.83 1.89 -19.23
C GLY A 160 15.32 3.31 -18.98
N LYS A 161 14.77 4.00 -19.99
CA LYS A 161 14.21 5.36 -19.86
C LYS A 161 12.70 5.36 -19.72
N CYS A 162 12.04 4.54 -20.54
CA CYS A 162 10.60 4.44 -20.59
C CYS A 162 10.08 3.47 -19.54
N ILE A 163 9.55 3.99 -18.43
CA ILE A 163 9.09 3.16 -17.33
C ILE A 163 7.65 3.44 -16.97
N PHE A 164 6.93 2.36 -16.68
CA PHE A 164 5.68 2.38 -15.93
C PHE A 164 6.00 2.03 -14.47
N SER A 165 5.76 2.96 -13.56
CA SER A 165 6.09 2.84 -12.15
C SER A 165 4.81 2.70 -11.33
N TRP A 166 4.81 1.72 -10.44
CA TRP A 166 3.89 1.65 -9.31
C TRP A 166 4.64 2.04 -8.05
N SER A 167 4.12 3.00 -7.28
CA SER A 167 4.56 3.28 -5.93
C SER A 167 3.42 3.07 -4.93
N TRP A 168 3.77 2.64 -3.72
CA TRP A 168 2.81 2.44 -2.64
C TRP A 168 3.37 2.90 -1.30
N ILE A 169 2.54 3.64 -0.56
CA ILE A 169 2.74 3.97 0.84
C ILE A 169 1.62 3.31 1.65
N ASP A 170 2.01 2.45 2.57
CA ASP A 170 1.10 1.65 3.38
C ASP A 170 0.27 2.50 4.36
N ALA A 171 -0.98 2.11 4.57
CA ALA A 171 -1.88 2.75 5.52
C ALA A 171 -1.59 2.34 6.98
N ASN A 172 -1.08 1.13 7.19
CA ASN A 172 -0.89 0.54 8.52
C ASN A 172 0.47 -0.17 8.64
N GLY A 173 0.95 -0.39 9.86
CA GLY A 173 2.24 -1.03 10.10
C GLY A 173 3.42 -0.05 10.04
N ASN A 174 4.58 -0.54 9.59
CA ASN A 174 5.78 0.27 9.45
C ASN A 174 5.57 1.40 8.45
N ARG A 175 6.25 2.53 8.60
CA ARG A 175 6.19 3.60 7.60
C ARG A 175 7.11 3.22 6.44
N GLU A 176 6.54 2.63 5.40
CA GLU A 176 7.27 2.03 4.28
C GLU A 176 6.93 2.71 2.95
N PHE A 177 7.86 2.56 2.00
CA PHE A 177 7.70 3.01 0.63
C PHE A 177 8.05 1.86 -0.31
N TYR A 178 7.10 1.48 -1.15
CA TYR A 178 7.25 0.44 -2.16
C TYR A 178 7.35 1.07 -3.54
N GLN A 179 8.18 0.49 -4.40
CA GLN A 179 8.18 0.84 -5.82
C GLN A 179 8.56 -0.36 -6.68
N ASN A 180 7.79 -0.60 -7.74
CA ASN A 180 8.20 -1.47 -8.84
C ASN A 180 8.11 -0.71 -10.15
N CYS A 181 9.05 -0.96 -11.06
CA CYS A 181 9.07 -0.32 -12.38
C CYS A 181 9.13 -1.39 -13.47
N ALA A 182 8.30 -1.27 -14.49
CA ALA A 182 8.38 -2.04 -15.71
C ALA A 182 8.98 -1.19 -16.83
N ASP A 183 9.91 -1.77 -17.60
CA ASP A 183 10.31 -1.17 -18.87
C ASP A 183 9.19 -1.41 -19.90
N VAL A 184 8.68 -0.32 -20.48
CA VAL A 184 7.54 -0.35 -21.39
C VAL A 184 7.85 0.37 -22.69
N LYS A 185 7.10 0.06 -23.74
CA LYS A 185 7.05 0.84 -24.97
C LYS A 185 5.72 1.58 -24.98
N ILE A 186 5.75 2.89 -25.15
CA ILE A 186 4.56 3.70 -25.36
C ILE A 186 4.48 4.04 -26.85
N VAL A 187 3.38 3.67 -27.48
CA VAL A 187 3.01 4.08 -28.82
C VAL A 187 2.04 5.25 -28.69
N GLY A 188 2.55 6.44 -28.94
CA GLY A 188 1.83 7.69 -28.78
C GLY A 188 2.06 8.65 -29.93
N ASN A 189 1.18 9.62 -30.10
CA ASN A 189 1.21 10.59 -31.21
C ASN A 189 1.62 12.01 -30.77
N ALA A 190 1.76 12.26 -29.47
CA ALA A 190 2.13 13.57 -28.95
C ALA A 190 3.62 13.88 -29.15
N THR A 191 3.92 15.12 -29.52
CA THR A 191 5.28 15.63 -29.67
C THR A 191 5.78 16.39 -28.43
N LYS A 192 4.85 16.85 -27.58
CA LYS A 192 5.17 17.55 -26.33
C LYS A 192 5.35 16.56 -25.19
N PRO A 193 6.36 16.72 -24.31
CA PRO A 193 6.48 15.92 -23.10
C PRO A 193 5.23 16.01 -22.23
N LEU A 194 4.91 14.92 -21.53
CA LEU A 194 3.95 14.99 -20.43
C LEU A 194 4.46 15.93 -19.33
N PRO A 195 3.57 16.65 -18.62
CA PRO A 195 3.96 17.47 -17.48
C PRO A 195 4.51 16.59 -16.37
N VAL A 196 5.46 17.12 -15.61
CA VAL A 196 5.92 16.45 -14.37
C VAL A 196 4.82 16.59 -13.32
N ILE A 197 4.28 15.47 -12.90
CA ILE A 197 3.36 15.32 -11.78
C ILE A 197 4.00 14.26 -10.90
N ASP A 198 4.79 14.71 -9.92
CA ASP A 198 5.67 13.82 -9.19
C ASP A 198 4.89 12.85 -8.28
N ILE A 199 5.51 11.72 -7.99
CA ILE A 199 4.99 10.76 -7.00
C ILE A 199 5.07 11.34 -5.59
N THR A 200 4.23 10.86 -4.69
CA THR A 200 4.28 11.19 -3.28
C THR A 200 5.52 10.59 -2.64
N ARG A 201 6.58 11.40 -2.51
CA ARG A 201 7.85 11.00 -1.87
C ARG A 201 7.77 11.09 -0.34
N ALA A 202 7.62 9.94 0.32
CA ALA A 202 7.56 9.85 1.77
C ALA A 202 8.03 8.47 2.28
N ASN A 203 8.19 8.34 3.59
CA ASN A 203 8.44 7.07 4.30
C ASN A 203 9.69 6.29 3.85
N LEU A 204 10.73 6.95 3.32
CA LEU A 204 11.98 6.30 2.88
C LEU A 204 13.23 7.05 3.37
N PRO A 205 13.54 7.08 4.68
CA PRO A 205 14.73 7.76 5.17
C PRO A 205 16.03 7.04 4.75
N PRO A 206 17.11 7.79 4.42
CA PRO A 206 17.23 9.25 4.51
C PRO A 206 16.69 10.02 3.29
N GLU A 207 16.34 9.33 2.20
CA GLU A 207 15.96 9.90 0.90
C GLU A 207 14.69 10.76 0.98
N PHE A 208 13.59 10.18 1.49
CA PHE A 208 12.29 10.83 1.68
C PHE A 208 11.94 10.85 3.17
N LYS A 209 12.34 11.93 3.84
CA LYS A 209 12.18 12.11 5.30
C LYS A 209 10.74 12.42 5.73
N LYS A 210 9.90 12.89 4.81
CA LYS A 210 8.49 13.18 5.10
C LYS A 210 7.82 11.88 5.53
N ILE A 211 7.20 11.88 6.71
CA ILE A 211 6.39 10.75 7.16
C ILE A 211 4.93 11.03 6.85
N ILE A 212 4.24 10.09 6.22
CA ILE A 212 2.80 10.13 5.99
C ILE A 212 2.15 8.80 6.37
N THR A 213 0.86 8.88 6.70
CA THR A 213 0.00 7.73 6.98
C THR A 213 -1.29 7.92 6.18
N PRO A 214 -1.38 7.30 4.99
CA PRO A 214 -2.61 7.30 4.20
C PRO A 214 -3.75 6.62 4.95
N VAL A 215 -4.99 6.96 4.57
CA VAL A 215 -6.17 6.30 5.12
C VAL A 215 -6.31 4.92 4.47
N GLY A 216 -6.50 3.88 5.29
CA GLY A 216 -6.72 2.50 4.82
C GLY A 216 -8.16 2.19 4.39
N ASP A 217 -8.38 0.92 4.06
CA ASP A 217 -9.67 0.36 3.68
C ASP A 217 -10.70 0.46 4.83
N PRO A 218 -11.90 1.03 4.58
CA PRO A 218 -12.94 1.19 5.59
C PRO A 218 -13.51 -0.15 6.08
N SER A 219 -13.40 -1.21 5.29
CA SER A 219 -13.91 -2.53 5.66
C SER A 219 -13.11 -3.15 6.81
N ASN A 220 -11.96 -2.57 7.16
CA ASN A 220 -11.05 -3.02 8.21
C ASN A 220 -10.78 -4.53 8.12
N THR A 221 -10.48 -5.01 6.93
CA THR A 221 -10.23 -6.43 6.66
C THR A 221 -8.81 -6.84 7.04
N ASP A 222 -8.10 -6.00 7.80
CA ASP A 222 -6.66 -6.08 8.04
C ASP A 222 -5.90 -6.33 6.74
N ASN A 223 -5.31 -7.52 6.60
CA ASN A 223 -4.57 -7.95 5.43
C ASN A 223 -5.35 -8.90 4.50
N ALA A 224 -6.62 -9.20 4.76
CA ALA A 224 -7.44 -10.00 3.86
C ALA A 224 -7.87 -9.20 2.62
N LYS A 225 -8.68 -9.83 1.74
CA LYS A 225 -9.26 -9.15 0.57
C LYS A 225 -10.05 -7.91 1.02
N GLY A 226 -9.69 -6.75 0.48
CA GLY A 226 -10.35 -5.49 0.76
C GLY A 226 -11.66 -5.25 0.01
N SER A 227 -12.19 -4.02 0.13
CA SER A 227 -13.42 -3.56 -0.53
C SER A 227 -13.28 -3.35 -2.04
N GLY A 228 -12.04 -3.33 -2.54
CA GLY A 228 -11.69 -3.04 -3.93
C GLY A 228 -11.38 -1.56 -4.19
N PRO A 229 -11.07 -1.21 -5.46
CA PRO A 229 -10.83 0.18 -5.84
C PRO A 229 -12.07 1.04 -5.59
N LEU A 230 -11.89 2.23 -5.02
CA LEU A 230 -12.99 3.17 -4.82
C LEU A 230 -13.59 3.57 -6.19
N PRO A 231 -14.92 3.54 -6.36
CA PRO A 231 -15.56 4.00 -7.60
C PRO A 231 -15.18 5.44 -7.98
N SER A 232 -14.96 6.30 -6.99
CA SER A 232 -14.50 7.68 -7.18
C SER A 232 -13.09 7.76 -7.76
N ASP A 233 -12.16 6.92 -7.28
CA ASP A 233 -10.79 6.88 -7.79
C ASP A 233 -10.78 6.33 -9.21
N VAL A 234 -11.53 5.24 -9.48
CA VAL A 234 -11.66 4.69 -10.84
C VAL A 234 -12.18 5.74 -11.81
N SER A 235 -13.26 6.45 -11.44
CA SER A 235 -13.87 7.47 -12.30
C SER A 235 -12.92 8.64 -12.54
N ALA A 236 -12.25 9.13 -11.49
CA ALA A 236 -11.28 10.22 -11.59
C ALA A 236 -10.07 9.84 -12.47
N ASN A 237 -9.53 8.63 -12.30
CA ASN A 237 -8.38 8.15 -13.08
C ASN A 237 -8.73 7.98 -14.57
N LEU A 238 -9.91 7.48 -14.89
CA LEU A 238 -10.34 7.30 -16.30
C LEU A 238 -10.72 8.62 -16.99
N ALA A 239 -11.13 9.64 -16.22
CA ALA A 239 -11.44 10.97 -16.72
C ALA A 239 -10.23 11.92 -16.75
N LEU A 240 -9.06 11.48 -16.28
CA LEU A 240 -7.88 12.34 -16.16
C LEU A 240 -7.33 12.72 -17.54
N HIS A 241 -7.31 14.02 -17.83
CA HIS A 241 -6.72 14.57 -19.05
C HIS A 241 -5.38 15.22 -18.76
N ILE A 242 -4.29 14.54 -19.14
CA ILE A 242 -2.91 15.03 -18.95
C ILE A 242 -2.35 15.46 -20.31
N GLY A 243 -1.75 16.65 -20.38
CA GLY A 243 -1.00 17.11 -21.55
C GLY A 243 -1.81 17.80 -22.66
N SER A 244 -3.13 17.96 -22.50
CA SER A 244 -3.95 18.72 -23.46
C SER A 244 -3.83 20.23 -23.21
N SER A 245 -3.45 20.99 -24.25
CA SER A 245 -3.44 22.46 -24.20
C SER A 245 -4.88 22.99 -24.25
N GLY A 246 -5.52 23.10 -23.10
CA GLY A 246 -6.82 23.73 -22.93
C GLY A 246 -7.00 24.19 -21.49
N ASN A 247 -7.36 25.46 -21.30
CA ASN A 247 -7.62 26.08 -20.00
C ASN A 247 -8.48 25.16 -19.10
N GLY A 248 -7.85 24.55 -18.10
CA GLY A 248 -8.51 23.72 -17.11
C GLY A 248 -7.58 23.46 -15.95
N LYS A 249 -7.66 24.31 -14.91
CA LYS A 249 -7.03 24.04 -13.62
C LYS A 249 -7.63 22.75 -13.05
N SER A 250 -6.93 21.64 -13.19
CA SER A 250 -7.13 20.47 -12.31
C SER A 250 -5.84 20.21 -11.57
N ASN A 251 -5.60 21.00 -10.52
CA ASN A 251 -4.76 20.54 -9.43
C ASN A 251 -5.56 19.47 -8.67
N PRO A 252 -5.10 18.21 -8.56
CA PRO A 252 -5.61 17.34 -7.53
C PRO A 252 -5.11 17.90 -6.20
N THR A 253 -5.93 18.74 -5.59
CA THR A 253 -5.65 19.22 -4.23
C THR A 253 -5.80 18.03 -3.32
N SER A 254 -4.68 17.58 -2.74
CA SER A 254 -4.68 16.71 -1.57
C SER A 254 -5.38 17.43 -0.42
N SER A 255 -6.70 17.28 -0.38
CA SER A 255 -7.51 17.69 0.76
C SER A 255 -7.38 16.60 1.82
N ALA A 256 -6.26 16.64 2.54
CA ALA A 256 -6.22 16.13 3.90
C ALA A 256 -7.39 16.79 4.67
N PRO A 257 -8.24 16.03 5.38
CA PRO A 257 -9.26 16.63 6.24
C PRO A 257 -8.56 17.50 7.28
N LYS A 258 -8.86 18.80 7.26
CA LYS A 258 -8.39 19.76 8.26
C LYS A 258 -8.93 19.30 9.63
N PRO A 259 -8.10 19.22 10.69
CA PRO A 259 -8.59 18.87 12.01
C PRO A 259 -9.57 19.96 12.47
N SER A 260 -10.80 19.56 12.80
CA SER A 260 -11.77 20.46 13.37
C SER A 260 -11.32 20.85 14.78
N ASN A 261 -10.69 22.03 14.90
CA ASN A 261 -10.53 22.73 16.17
C ASN A 261 -11.92 23.14 16.70
N LYS A 262 -12.56 22.25 17.47
CA LYS A 262 -13.59 22.67 18.44
C LYS A 262 -12.90 22.90 19.78
N LYS A 263 -12.52 24.15 20.02
CA LYS A 263 -12.18 24.65 21.36
C LYS A 263 -13.46 24.61 22.24
N PRO A 264 -13.38 24.25 23.53
CA PRO A 264 -14.54 24.20 24.41
C PRO A 264 -15.11 25.61 24.59
N LYS A 265 -16.45 25.73 24.52
CA LYS A 265 -17.15 26.95 24.94
C LYS A 265 -17.31 26.92 26.45
N ASP A 266 -16.49 27.68 27.15
CA ASP A 266 -16.77 28.12 28.52
C ASP A 266 -17.87 29.19 28.48
N GLY A 267 -18.98 28.92 29.16
CA GLY A 267 -20.14 29.79 29.27
C GLY A 267 -20.71 29.75 30.68
N LYS A 268 -20.16 30.63 31.53
CA LYS A 268 -20.73 31.26 32.75
C LYS A 268 -21.67 30.44 33.66
N LYS A 269 -21.13 30.16 34.85
CA LYS A 269 -21.86 29.98 36.12
C LYS A 269 -22.83 31.14 36.38
N ASN A 270 -24.06 30.82 36.76
CA ASN A 270 -24.92 31.71 37.55
C ASN A 270 -25.16 31.08 38.92
N ASN A 271 -24.91 31.88 39.96
CA ASN A 271 -25.05 31.52 41.37
C ASN A 271 -26.53 31.40 41.77
N GLY A 272 -26.87 30.31 42.44
CA GLY A 272 -28.15 30.13 43.15
C GLY A 272 -27.91 29.37 44.45
N HIS A 273 -27.85 30.11 45.54
CA HIS A 273 -27.71 29.67 46.92
C HIS A 273 -28.72 28.58 47.32
N LYS A 274 -28.26 27.50 47.97
CA LYS A 274 -28.86 27.02 49.24
C LYS A 274 -27.89 26.14 50.03
N LYS A 275 -27.64 26.57 51.27
CA LYS A 275 -26.83 25.94 52.33
C LYS A 275 -27.58 24.78 53.00
N SER A 276 -26.89 23.67 53.28
CA SER A 276 -26.65 23.08 54.63
C SER A 276 -25.78 21.83 54.45
N LYS A 277 -24.49 21.83 54.84
CA LYS A 277 -23.86 21.54 56.15
C LYS A 277 -24.15 20.14 56.76
N LYS A 278 -23.04 19.37 56.84
CA LYS A 278 -22.59 18.43 57.92
C LYS A 278 -23.42 17.15 58.11
N SER A 279 -22.90 15.98 58.48
CA SER A 279 -21.63 15.55 59.09
C SER A 279 -21.50 14.03 58.89
N SER A 280 -20.27 13.54 58.80
CA SER A 280 -19.88 12.15 59.03
C SER A 280 -20.12 11.72 60.49
N LYS A 281 -20.41 10.43 60.73
CA LYS A 281 -19.78 9.59 61.77
C LYS A 281 -20.20 8.12 61.70
N SER A 282 -19.18 7.27 61.78
CA SER A 282 -19.19 5.83 62.08
C SER A 282 -19.74 5.53 63.48
N SER A 283 -20.39 4.37 63.68
CA SER A 283 -20.08 3.38 64.76
C SER A 283 -21.17 2.30 64.96
N LYS A 284 -20.73 1.03 64.89
CA LYS A 284 -21.03 -0.14 65.76
C LYS A 284 -22.48 -0.51 66.19
N LYS A 285 -22.81 -1.77 65.86
CA LYS A 285 -23.16 -2.91 66.76
C LYS A 285 -24.54 -2.92 67.44
N GLY A 286 -25.33 -3.98 67.17
CA GLY A 286 -26.47 -4.38 68.01
C GLY A 286 -27.27 -5.55 67.43
N LYS A 287 -27.29 -6.68 68.16
CA LYS A 287 -28.05 -7.92 67.95
C LYS A 287 -29.55 -7.77 68.33
N ASN A 288 -30.30 -8.86 68.08
CA ASN A 288 -31.64 -9.26 68.55
C ASN A 288 -32.83 -8.66 67.78
N LYS A 289 -33.98 -9.31 67.62
CA LYS A 289 -34.49 -10.71 67.62
C LYS A 289 -36.00 -10.57 67.29
N SER A 290 -36.63 -11.61 66.73
CA SER A 290 -38.08 -11.88 66.75
C SER A 290 -39.01 -10.99 65.92
N ASN A 291 -39.55 -11.49 64.81
CA ASN A 291 -40.76 -12.32 64.75
C ASN A 291 -40.70 -13.23 63.52
#